data_AF-A0A959G4P9-F1
#
_entry.id   AF-A0A959G4P9-F1
#
_cell.length_a   1.000
_cell.length_b   1.000
_cell.length_c   1.000
_cell.angle_alpha   90.00
_cell.angle_beta   90.00
_cell.angle_gamma   90.00
#
_symmetry.space_group_name_H-M   'P 1'
#
loop_
_entity.id
_entity.type
_entity.pdbx_description
1 polymer ?
#
loop_
_entity_poly.entity_id
_entity_poly.type
_entity_poly.pdbx_seq_one_letter_code
_entity_poly.pdbx_strand_id
1 'polypeptide(L)'
;GKARLQNRLVDTRDLAIRVEHVIKPDIVKPGNYTLDSLCRRYQIPMSDRHTAAGDAYITAILLLKMLHRLKKRGIANFGQLLSQL
;
A
#
# COMPACT_ATOMS: atom_id res chain seq x y z
N GLY A 1 23.75 12.30 -13.63
CA GLY A 1 22.40 11.71 -13.65
C GLY A 1 22.26 10.75 -12.47
N LYS A 2 21.15 10.78 -11.74
CA LYS A 2 20.94 9.90 -10.57
C LYS A 2 20.80 8.45 -11.01
N ALA A 3 21.59 7.56 -10.42
CA ALA A 3 21.44 6.11 -10.60
C ALA A 3 20.03 5.65 -10.18
N ARG A 4 19.43 4.75 -10.95
CA ARG A 4 18.15 4.13 -10.59
C ARG A 4 18.36 3.04 -9.55
N LEU A 5 17.51 3.03 -8.53
CA LEU A 5 17.45 1.92 -7.58
C LEU A 5 17.02 0.65 -8.31
N GLN A 6 17.78 -0.43 -8.15
CA GLN A 6 17.50 -1.72 -8.79
C GLN A 6 16.69 -2.67 -7.89
N ASN A 7 16.51 -2.30 -6.62
CA ASN A 7 15.75 -3.08 -5.67
C ASN A 7 14.27 -3.15 -6.05
N ARG A 8 13.65 -4.30 -5.82
CA ARG A 8 12.19 -4.44 -5.96
C ARG A 8 11.50 -3.51 -4.96
N LEU A 9 10.55 -2.72 -5.48
CA LEU A 9 9.77 -1.77 -4.71
C LEU A 9 8.35 -2.30 -4.52
N VAL A 10 7.79 -2.08 -3.33
CA VAL A 10 6.36 -2.30 -3.06
C VAL A 10 5.75 -0.93 -2.77
N ASP A 11 4.96 -0.42 -3.70
CA ASP A 11 4.17 0.79 -3.48
C ASP A 11 2.86 0.40 -2.77
N THR A 12 2.62 0.96 -1.58
CA THR A 12 1.39 0.68 -0.81
C THR A 12 0.12 1.17 -1.49
N ARG A 13 0.21 2.19 -2.36
CA ARG A 13 -0.90 2.64 -3.20
C ARG A 13 -1.31 1.58 -4.20
N ASP A 14 -0.35 1.07 -4.96
CA ASP A 14 -0.59 0.05 -5.98
C ASP A 14 -1.05 -1.26 -5.32
N LEU A 15 -0.44 -1.60 -4.18
CA LEU A 15 -0.88 -2.72 -3.38
C LEU A 15 -2.33 -2.56 -2.92
N ALA A 16 -2.73 -1.38 -2.46
CA ALA A 16 -4.12 -1.11 -2.05
C ALA A 16 -5.11 -1.33 -3.19
N ILE A 17 -4.79 -0.82 -4.38
CA ILE A 17 -5.62 -0.98 -5.58
C ILE A 17 -5.82 -2.47 -5.88
N ARG A 18 -4.74 -3.25 -5.89
CA ARG A 18 -4.76 -4.69 -6.18
C ARG A 18 -5.46 -5.50 -5.08
N VAL A 19 -5.31 -5.12 -3.82
CA VAL A 19 -6.07 -5.70 -2.70
C VAL A 19 -7.57 -5.44 -2.87
N GLU A 20 -7.98 -4.31 -3.43
CA GLU A 20 -9.40 -3.95 -3.47
C GLU A 20 -10.09 -4.31 -4.79
N HIS A 21 -9.37 -4.25 -5.91
CA HIS A 21 -9.88 -4.47 -7.24
C HIS A 21 -9.03 -5.53 -7.92
N VAL A 22 -9.58 -6.74 -8.08
CA VAL A 22 -8.85 -7.87 -8.64
C VAL A 22 -8.54 -7.66 -10.14
N ILE A 23 -9.36 -6.91 -10.91
CA ILE A 23 -9.30 -6.97 -12.40
C ILE A 23 -9.60 -5.65 -13.16
N LYS A 24 -9.92 -4.48 -12.55
CA LYS A 24 -10.35 -3.30 -13.35
C LYS A 24 -9.66 -1.97 -13.00
N PRO A 25 -8.60 -1.58 -13.74
CA PRO A 25 -7.92 -0.27 -13.62
C PRO A 25 -8.86 0.91 -13.89
N ASP A 26 -9.85 0.75 -14.77
CA ASP A 26 -10.69 1.84 -15.27
C ASP A 26 -11.66 2.43 -14.23
N ILE A 27 -11.81 1.74 -13.09
CA ILE A 27 -12.69 2.16 -11.97
C ILE A 27 -11.86 2.89 -10.88
N VAL A 28 -10.53 2.85 -10.99
CA VAL A 28 -9.62 3.40 -9.97
C VAL A 28 -9.57 4.93 -10.08
N LYS A 29 -10.29 5.61 -9.20
CA LYS A 29 -10.15 7.06 -9.03
C LYS A 29 -8.87 7.37 -8.24
N PRO A 30 -7.86 8.08 -8.81
CA PRO A 30 -6.57 8.27 -8.14
C PRO A 30 -6.67 8.92 -6.75
N GLY A 31 -7.63 9.82 -6.55
CA GLY A 31 -7.89 10.48 -5.26
C GLY A 31 -8.35 9.54 -4.15
N ASN A 32 -8.92 8.39 -4.49
CA ASN A 32 -9.38 7.39 -3.51
C ASN A 32 -8.21 6.57 -2.91
N TYR A 33 -7.00 6.70 -3.46
CA TYR A 33 -5.82 5.96 -3.05
C TYR A 33 -4.66 6.88 -2.66
N THR A 34 -4.96 8.07 -2.16
CA THR A 34 -3.97 8.87 -1.42
C THR A 34 -3.70 8.21 -0.07
N LEU A 35 -2.56 8.53 0.55
CA LEU A 35 -2.24 8.05 1.89
C LEU A 35 -3.37 8.38 2.88
N ASP A 36 -3.90 9.60 2.84
CA ASP A 36 -4.98 10.05 3.71
C ASP A 36 -6.28 9.26 3.49
N SER A 37 -6.66 9.02 2.23
CA SER A 37 -7.83 8.20 1.88
C SER A 37 -7.70 6.76 2.38
N LEU A 38 -6.49 6.18 2.27
CA LEU A 38 -6.19 4.85 2.77
C LEU A 38 -6.20 4.82 4.30
N CYS A 39 -5.64 5.82 4.97
CA CYS A 39 -5.65 5.90 6.44
C CYS A 39 -7.08 5.95 6.99
N ARG A 40 -7.97 6.75 6.38
CA ARG A 40 -9.39 6.77 6.75
C ARG A 40 -10.04 5.39 6.58
N ARG A 41 -9.80 4.72 5.45
CA ARG A 41 -10.37 3.39 5.14
C ARG A 41 -9.87 2.29 6.09
N TYR A 42 -8.61 2.36 6.49
CA TYR A 42 -7.96 1.38 7.36
C TYR A 42 -8.00 1.78 8.85
N GLN A 43 -8.68 2.88 9.18
CA GLN A 43 -8.81 3.43 10.54
C GLN A 43 -7.42 3.59 11.20
N ILE A 44 -6.52 4.30 10.51
CA ILE A 44 -5.17 4.60 10.98
C ILE A 44 -5.14 6.07 11.45
N PRO A 45 -4.75 6.34 12.71
CA PRO A 45 -4.50 7.71 13.17
C PRO A 45 -3.42 8.37 12.32
N MET A 46 -3.66 9.61 11.89
CA MET A 46 -2.74 10.38 11.04
C MET A 46 -1.95 11.43 11.84
N SER A 47 -1.63 11.13 13.10
CA SER A 47 -0.74 11.97 13.92
C SER A 47 0.60 12.15 13.20
N ASP A 48 1.13 13.37 13.18
CA ASP A 48 2.41 13.73 12.53
C ASP A 48 2.49 13.50 11.01
N ARG A 49 1.34 13.39 10.33
CA ARG A 49 1.23 13.49 8.87
C ARG A 49 1.92 14.77 8.40
N HIS A 50 2.54 14.70 7.22
CA HIS A 50 3.32 15.77 6.57
C HIS A 50 4.76 15.91 7.08
N THR A 51 5.20 15.00 7.96
CA THR A 51 6.62 14.77 8.22
C THR A 51 7.08 13.49 7.52
N ALA A 52 8.34 13.45 7.08
CA ALA A 52 8.88 12.26 6.41
C ALA A 52 8.84 11.02 7.33
N ALA A 53 9.16 11.20 8.61
CA ALA A 53 9.11 10.12 9.60
C ALA A 53 7.68 9.67 9.90
N GLY A 54 6.75 10.62 10.07
CA GLY A 54 5.33 10.32 10.30
C GLY A 54 4.69 9.59 9.11
N ASP A 55 4.95 10.06 7.88
CA ASP A 55 4.46 9.40 6.67
C ASP A 55 5.03 7.98 6.51
N ALA A 56 6.31 7.77 6.82
CA ALA A 56 6.93 6.45 6.79
C ALA A 56 6.31 5.50 7.83
N TYR A 57 6.07 5.98 9.04
CA TYR A 57 5.42 5.22 10.11
C TYR A 57 3.98 4.84 9.76
N ILE A 58 3.19 5.79 9.29
CA ILE A 58 1.81 5.57 8.82
C ILE A 58 1.79 4.55 7.68
N THR A 59 2.72 4.66 6.73
CA THR A 59 2.86 3.73 5.60
C THR A 59 3.20 2.31 6.08
N ALA A 60 4.07 2.16 7.08
CA ALA A 60 4.40 0.86 7.67
C ALA A 60 3.18 0.19 8.33
N ILE A 61 2.39 0.95 9.10
CA ILE A 61 1.14 0.45 9.70
C ILE A 61 0.16 0.01 8.61
N LEU A 62 0.00 0.85 7.58
CA LEU A 62 -0.88 0.57 6.45
C LEU A 62 -0.49 -0.74 5.75
N LEU A 63 0.81 -0.92 5.48
CA LEU A 63 1.35 -2.15 4.90
C LEU A 63 1.01 -3.38 5.76
N LEU A 64 1.23 -3.32 7.09
CA LEU A 64 0.91 -4.43 7.99
C LEU A 64 -0.58 -4.81 7.94
N LYS A 65 -1.47 -3.82 7.90
CA LYS A 65 -2.92 -4.07 7.78
C LYS A 65 -3.28 -4.69 6.41
N MET A 66 -2.64 -4.27 5.33
CA MET A 66 -2.82 -4.87 4.00
C MET A 66 -2.32 -6.31 3.96
N LEU A 67 -1.13 -6.58 4.50
CA LEU A 67 -0.58 -7.93 4.59
C LEU A 67 -1.50 -8.87 5.38
N HIS A 68 -2.09 -8.40 6.49
CA HIS A 68 -3.09 -9.18 7.23
C HIS A 68 -4.32 -9.54 6.38
N ARG A 69 -4.82 -8.60 5.56
CA ARG A 69 -5.94 -8.87 4.63
C ARG A 69 -5.53 -9.84 3.52
N LEU A 70 -4.33 -9.70 2.97
CA LEU A 70 -3.79 -10.59 1.92
C LEU A 70 -3.55 -12.01 2.43
N LYS A 71 -3.11 -12.16 3.68
CA LYS A 71 -2.97 -13.47 4.34
C LYS A 71 -4.30 -14.24 4.37
N LYS A 72 -5.42 -13.55 4.62
CA LYS A 72 -6.77 -14.16 4.55
C LYS A 72 -7.17 -14.61 3.15
N ARG A 73 -6.46 -14.18 2.11
CA ARG A 73 -6.67 -14.55 0.70
C ARG A 73 -5.63 -15.54 0.18
N GLY A 74 -4.82 -16.13 1.06
CA GLY A 74 -3.82 -17.14 0.70
C GLY A 74 -2.45 -16.58 0.31
N ILE A 75 -2.23 -15.28 0.37
CA ILE A 75 -0.90 -14.66 0.16
C ILE A 75 -0.19 -14.60 1.52
N ALA A 76 0.66 -15.61 1.77
CA ALA A 76 1.28 -15.83 3.08
C ALA A 76 2.78 -15.49 3.11
N ASN A 77 3.44 -15.33 1.95
CA ASN A 77 4.86 -15.06 1.88
C ASN A 77 5.21 -13.95 0.87
N PHE A 78 6.46 -13.49 0.93
CA PHE A 78 6.95 -12.41 0.10
C PHE A 78 6.93 -12.76 -1.39
N GLY A 79 7.24 -14.00 -1.78
CA GLY A 79 7.17 -14.44 -3.18
C GLY A 79 5.76 -14.32 -3.77
N GLN A 80 4.75 -14.72 -3.01
CA GLN A 80 3.34 -14.59 -3.40
C GLN A 80 2.87 -13.13 -3.42
N LEU A 81 3.34 -12.29 -2.50
CA LEU A 81 3.07 -10.86 -2.53
C LEU A 81 3.63 -10.23 -3.80
N LEU A 82 4.88 -10.58 -4.12
CA LEU A 82 5.60 -10.08 -5.28
C LEU A 82 5.04 -10.56 -6.62
N SER A 83 4.26 -11.64 -6.65
CA SER A 83 3.53 -12.06 -7.85
C SER A 83 2.26 -11.25 -8.09
N GLN A 84 1.84 -10.44 -7.10
CA GLN A 84 0.70 -9.55 -7.25
C GLN A 84 1.09 -8.17 -7.79
N LEU A 85 2.37 -7.79 -7.74
CA LEU A 85 2.89 -6.46 -8.11
C LEU A 85 3.34 -6.43 -9.56
#